data_AF-A0A5R8MI84-F1
#
_entry.id   AF-A0A5R8MI84-F1
#
_cell.length_a   1.000
_cell.length_b   1.000
_cell.length_c   1.000
_cell.angle_alpha   90.00
_cell.angle_beta   90.00
_cell.angle_gamma   90.00
#
_symmetry.space_group_name_H-M   'P 1'
#
loop_
_entity.id
_entity.type
_entity.pdbx_description
1 polymer ?
#
loop_
_entity_poly.entity_id
_entity_poly.type
_entity_poly.pdbx_seq_one_letter_code
_entity_poly.pdbx_strand_id
1 'polypeptide(L)'
;MARIAGRFGRIEPRRAANAYVRGLLADLDRKNCWNLAEHAGLAGPQKLQRLLRTARWDADAVRDDVRAFVVDRLGPGGVLIADETGFVKKGARSAGVQRQYSGTAGRIENCQIGVFLAYATPAGRALLDRRLYLPEHTWLADSDRCQAAGIPDEAGFATKPALATAMVLAALQAGVPARWVTGDEVYGQDPRLRAALEERRMGYVLAIAGNRRVELEGVQVNAAEVAARVADRHWHRYRAGQGAKGPRWYAWAWAHIDENATNGYRWLLIRRNLTTGELAFYRCYAPTRQPLIALVKIAGVRWAVEESFQAAKGQAGLDHYQVRGWTAWHRHITLAMLALALLAAIAAAQPSSTTDDGIPLTLPEIRRLLAALVLIRHRSITDVLRWSHWRRRHQATARHYHYQRRSNP
;
A
#
# COMPACT_ATOMS: atom_id res chain seq x y z
N MET A 1 10.75 -11.14 -13.60
CA MET A 1 11.02 -12.40 -12.85
C MET A 1 12.50 -12.67 -12.58
N ALA A 2 13.43 -12.38 -13.50
CA ALA A 2 14.87 -12.62 -13.28
C ALA A 2 15.38 -12.04 -11.94
N ARG A 3 14.95 -10.82 -11.61
CA ARG A 3 15.34 -10.11 -10.38
C ARG A 3 15.02 -10.84 -9.07
N ILE A 4 13.94 -11.61 -9.03
CA ILE A 4 13.53 -12.38 -7.83
C ILE A 4 13.87 -13.87 -7.95
N ALA A 5 14.50 -14.29 -9.05
CA ALA A 5 14.70 -15.71 -9.34
C ALA A 5 15.61 -16.38 -8.30
N GLY A 6 16.61 -15.65 -7.77
CA GLY A 6 17.52 -16.13 -6.73
C GLY A 6 16.87 -16.34 -5.37
N ARG A 7 15.64 -15.86 -5.14
CA ARG A 7 14.90 -16.03 -3.88
C ARG A 7 14.19 -17.39 -3.77
N PHE A 8 14.28 -18.21 -4.81
CA PHE A 8 13.68 -19.53 -4.86
C PHE A 8 14.78 -20.59 -5.01
N GLY A 9 15.05 -21.36 -3.95
CA GLY A 9 16.04 -22.43 -3.98
C GLY A 9 15.66 -23.62 -4.87
N ARG A 10 14.44 -23.65 -5.41
CA ARG A 10 13.96 -24.71 -6.33
C ARG A 10 13.22 -24.10 -7.51
N ILE A 11 13.25 -24.81 -8.64
CA ILE A 11 12.65 -24.33 -9.90
C ILE A 11 11.11 -24.35 -9.85
N GLU A 12 10.49 -25.26 -9.10
CA GLU A 12 9.04 -25.41 -9.07
C GLU A 12 8.34 -24.22 -8.38
N PRO A 13 8.75 -23.78 -7.17
CA PRO A 13 8.24 -22.53 -6.58
C PRO A 13 8.50 -21.30 -7.46
N ARG A 14 9.65 -21.22 -8.14
CA ARG A 14 9.96 -20.14 -9.07
C ARG A 14 8.99 -20.11 -10.26
N ARG A 15 8.73 -21.27 -10.88
CA ARG A 15 7.75 -21.40 -11.98
C ARG A 15 6.34 -21.08 -11.50
N ALA A 16 5.97 -21.53 -10.30
CA ALA A 16 4.69 -21.21 -9.70
C ALA A 16 4.54 -19.70 -9.41
N ALA A 17 5.59 -19.03 -8.92
CA ALA A 17 5.59 -17.59 -8.70
C ALA A 17 5.45 -16.81 -10.02
N ASN A 18 6.16 -17.24 -11.08
CA ASN A 18 5.97 -16.67 -12.43
C ASN A 18 4.52 -16.81 -12.90
N ALA A 19 3.95 -18.01 -12.81
CA ALA A 19 2.56 -18.27 -13.18
C ALA A 19 1.58 -17.44 -12.35
N TYR A 20 1.85 -17.28 -11.05
CA TYR A 20 1.03 -16.49 -10.14
C TYR A 20 1.01 -15.02 -10.55
N VAL A 21 2.18 -14.40 -10.73
CA VAL A 21 2.30 -12.97 -11.13
C VAL A 21 1.70 -12.73 -12.51
N ARG A 22 1.91 -13.63 -13.48
CA ARG A 22 1.26 -13.56 -14.80
C ARG A 22 -0.26 -13.60 -14.68
N GLY A 23 -0.80 -14.53 -13.88
CA GLY A 23 -2.23 -14.58 -13.63
C GLY A 23 -2.77 -13.35 -12.90
N LEU A 24 -1.99 -12.73 -12.00
CA LEU A 24 -2.40 -11.47 -11.35
C LEU A 24 -2.51 -10.31 -12.36
N LEU A 25 -1.80 -10.37 -13.48
CA LEU A 25 -1.87 -9.38 -14.55
C LEU A 25 -2.85 -9.77 -15.68
N ALA A 26 -3.31 -11.02 -15.69
CA ALA A 26 -4.27 -11.52 -16.67
C ALA A 26 -5.66 -10.90 -16.50
N ASP A 27 -6.48 -11.03 -17.55
CA ASP A 27 -7.87 -10.60 -17.56
C ASP A 27 -8.76 -11.69 -16.95
N LEU A 28 -8.87 -11.65 -15.62
CA LEU A 28 -9.63 -12.60 -14.82
C LEU A 28 -10.53 -11.83 -13.84
N ASP A 29 -11.82 -12.17 -13.80
CA ASP A 29 -12.80 -11.53 -12.91
C ASP A 29 -12.36 -11.54 -11.44
N ARG A 30 -11.77 -12.66 -11.01
CA ARG A 30 -11.24 -12.82 -9.65
C ARG A 30 -9.89 -13.51 -9.66
N LYS A 31 -8.92 -12.89 -8.99
CA LYS A 31 -7.50 -13.31 -8.96
C LYS A 31 -7.21 -14.23 -7.77
N ASN A 32 -8.00 -15.30 -7.64
CA ASN A 32 -7.80 -16.34 -6.62
C ASN A 32 -6.97 -17.52 -7.16
N CYS A 33 -6.48 -18.40 -6.29
CA CYS A 33 -5.63 -19.53 -6.73
C CYS A 33 -6.28 -20.49 -7.74
N TRP A 34 -7.61 -20.51 -7.86
CA TRP A 34 -8.31 -21.39 -8.81
C TRP A 34 -8.21 -20.81 -10.21
N ASN A 35 -8.68 -19.58 -10.39
CA ASN A 35 -8.67 -18.89 -11.67
C ASN A 35 -7.23 -18.67 -12.16
N LEU A 36 -6.31 -18.34 -11.25
CA LEU A 36 -4.89 -18.20 -11.57
C LEU A 36 -4.28 -19.53 -12.03
N ALA A 37 -4.63 -20.64 -11.37
CA ALA A 37 -4.10 -21.96 -11.74
C ALA A 37 -4.67 -22.44 -13.08
N GLU A 38 -5.95 -22.19 -13.33
CA GLU A 38 -6.61 -22.48 -14.60
C GLU A 38 -6.01 -21.68 -15.75
N HIS A 39 -5.82 -20.37 -15.55
CA HIS A 39 -5.14 -19.51 -16.52
C HIS A 39 -3.71 -19.99 -16.79
N ALA A 40 -2.99 -20.43 -15.74
CA ALA A 40 -1.67 -21.04 -15.85
C ALA A 40 -1.70 -22.49 -16.40
N GLY A 41 -2.88 -23.03 -16.73
CA GLY A 41 -3.12 -24.40 -17.21
C GLY A 41 -2.54 -25.48 -16.32
N LEU A 42 -2.61 -25.26 -15.02
CA LEU A 42 -2.33 -26.26 -14.01
C LEU A 42 -3.56 -27.16 -13.85
N ALA A 43 -3.34 -28.41 -13.45
CA ALA A 43 -4.42 -29.38 -13.24
C ALA A 43 -5.34 -29.04 -12.05
N GLY A 44 -4.93 -28.12 -11.19
CA GLY A 44 -5.68 -27.68 -10.02
C GLY A 44 -4.94 -26.59 -9.23
N PRO A 45 -5.56 -26.03 -8.17
CA PRO A 45 -5.03 -24.88 -7.44
C PRO A 45 -3.87 -25.20 -6.48
N GLN A 46 -3.57 -26.48 -6.25
CA GLN A 46 -2.69 -26.94 -5.17
C GLN A 46 -1.26 -26.41 -5.30
N LYS A 47 -0.73 -26.28 -6.53
CA LYS A 47 0.60 -25.74 -6.76
C LYS A 47 0.71 -24.27 -6.32
N LEU A 48 -0.29 -23.45 -6.64
CA LEU A 48 -0.32 -22.04 -6.23
C LEU A 48 -0.64 -21.89 -4.74
N GLN A 49 -1.49 -22.75 -4.18
CA GLN A 49 -1.74 -22.79 -2.74
C GLN A 49 -0.47 -23.19 -1.96
N ARG A 50 0.30 -24.17 -2.46
CA ARG A 50 1.60 -24.58 -1.91
C ARG A 50 2.61 -23.44 -1.98
N LEU A 51 2.69 -22.72 -3.11
CA LEU A 51 3.55 -21.55 -3.26
C LEU A 51 3.32 -20.55 -2.12
N LEU A 52 2.07 -20.23 -1.81
CA LEU A 52 1.74 -19.25 -0.78
C LEU A 52 1.88 -19.82 0.63
N ARG A 53 1.52 -21.08 0.87
CA ARG A 53 1.44 -21.62 2.24
C ARG A 53 2.72 -22.29 2.74
N THR A 54 3.32 -23.18 1.95
CA THR A 54 4.29 -24.15 2.48
C THR A 54 5.58 -24.28 1.67
N ALA A 55 5.64 -23.75 0.44
CA ALA A 55 6.89 -23.68 -0.32
C ALA A 55 7.94 -22.87 0.48
N ARG A 56 9.22 -23.22 0.34
CA ARG A 56 10.32 -22.47 0.99
C ARG A 56 10.79 -21.36 0.06
N TRP A 57 10.47 -20.13 0.41
CA TRP A 57 11.00 -18.89 -0.15
C TRP A 57 10.69 -17.74 0.81
N ASP A 58 11.54 -16.72 0.79
CA ASP A 58 11.47 -15.58 1.69
C ASP A 58 10.65 -14.45 1.06
N ALA A 59 9.53 -14.09 1.68
CA ALA A 59 8.67 -13.03 1.19
C ALA A 59 9.32 -11.65 1.33
N ASP A 60 10.10 -11.43 2.38
CA ASP A 60 10.72 -10.15 2.69
C ASP A 60 11.94 -9.89 1.81
N ALA A 61 12.72 -10.92 1.52
CA ALA A 61 13.78 -10.83 0.52
C ALA A 61 13.21 -10.51 -0.89
N VAL A 62 12.07 -11.10 -1.27
CA VAL A 62 11.38 -10.73 -2.52
C VAL A 62 10.83 -9.29 -2.45
N ARG A 63 10.35 -8.83 -1.29
CA ARG A 63 9.98 -7.41 -1.12
C ARG A 63 11.17 -6.47 -1.25
N ASP A 64 12.34 -6.86 -0.76
CA ASP A 64 13.56 -6.07 -0.92
C ASP A 64 13.95 -5.97 -2.41
N ASP A 65 13.83 -7.06 -3.16
CA ASP A 65 14.03 -7.04 -4.62
C ASP A 65 13.00 -6.16 -5.34
N VAL A 66 11.74 -6.15 -4.89
CA VAL A 66 10.68 -5.27 -5.40
C VAL A 66 11.00 -3.81 -5.09
N ARG A 67 11.42 -3.51 -3.86
CA ARG A 67 11.83 -2.16 -3.45
C ARG A 67 12.94 -1.63 -4.34
N ALA A 68 14.00 -2.42 -4.53
CA ALA A 68 15.10 -2.06 -5.41
C ALA A 68 14.63 -1.89 -6.87
N PHE A 69 13.76 -2.78 -7.37
CA PHE A 69 13.21 -2.66 -8.72
C PHE A 69 12.42 -1.37 -8.92
N VAL A 70 11.60 -0.98 -7.95
CA VAL A 70 10.82 0.26 -8.01
C VAL A 70 11.75 1.47 -8.03
N VAL A 71 12.76 1.52 -7.17
CA VAL A 71 13.73 2.63 -7.14
C VAL A 71 14.45 2.77 -8.47
N ASP A 72 14.95 1.67 -9.03
CA ASP A 72 15.66 1.69 -10.32
C ASP A 72 14.78 2.18 -11.48
N ARG A 73 13.46 1.92 -11.42
CA ARG A 73 12.53 2.22 -12.51
C ARG A 73 11.85 3.57 -12.39
N LEU A 74 11.61 4.04 -11.17
CA LEU A 74 10.97 5.33 -10.92
C LEU A 74 11.97 6.47 -10.71
N GLY A 75 13.25 6.16 -10.51
CA GLY A 75 14.31 7.13 -10.33
C GLY A 75 14.40 7.69 -8.91
N PRO A 76 15.36 8.60 -8.66
CA PRO A 76 15.63 9.14 -7.33
C PRO A 76 14.69 10.30 -6.94
N GLY A 77 14.84 10.77 -5.70
CA GLY A 77 14.21 12.02 -5.24
C GLY A 77 12.73 11.89 -4.89
N GLY A 78 12.21 10.66 -4.80
CA GLY A 78 10.82 10.42 -4.45
C GLY A 78 10.45 10.70 -3.00
N VAL A 79 9.15 10.64 -2.76
CA VAL A 79 8.51 10.79 -1.45
C VAL A 79 8.08 9.41 -0.96
N LEU A 80 8.41 9.10 0.30
CA LEU A 80 7.88 7.94 0.99
C LEU A 80 6.51 8.28 1.59
N ILE A 81 5.53 7.42 1.37
CA ILE A 81 4.15 7.66 1.82
C ILE A 81 3.71 6.48 2.67
N ALA A 82 3.44 6.71 3.95
CA ALA A 82 2.87 5.72 4.86
C ALA A 82 1.34 5.82 4.85
N ASP A 83 0.68 4.69 4.66
CA ASP A 83 -0.78 4.59 4.74
C ASP A 83 -1.20 3.13 4.99
N GLU A 84 -2.45 2.93 5.34
CA GLU A 84 -3.03 1.61 5.54
C GLU A 84 -4.16 1.30 4.55
N THR A 85 -4.42 0.01 4.38
CA THR A 85 -5.64 -0.42 3.70
C THR A 85 -6.25 -1.65 4.33
N GLY A 86 -7.58 -1.70 4.30
CA GLY A 86 -8.37 -2.78 4.88
C GLY A 86 -8.72 -3.86 3.86
N PHE A 87 -8.76 -5.11 4.33
CA PHE A 87 -9.16 -6.28 3.57
C PHE A 87 -10.33 -6.96 4.29
N VAL A 88 -11.54 -6.81 3.76
CA VAL A 88 -12.75 -7.40 4.36
C VAL A 88 -12.65 -8.92 4.35
N LYS A 89 -13.00 -9.54 5.48
CA LYS A 89 -12.96 -11.00 5.67
C LYS A 89 -14.24 -11.49 6.35
N LYS A 90 -14.57 -12.75 6.07
CA LYS A 90 -15.62 -13.50 6.78
C LYS A 90 -14.97 -14.46 7.77
N GLY A 91 -15.52 -14.51 9.00
CA GLY A 91 -15.04 -15.36 10.09
C GLY A 91 -13.81 -14.80 10.84
N ALA A 92 -13.37 -15.52 11.88
CA ALA A 92 -12.37 -15.06 12.85
C ALA A 92 -10.95 -15.65 12.66
N ARG A 93 -10.74 -16.57 11.70
CA ARG A 93 -9.52 -17.38 11.60
C ARG A 93 -8.42 -16.82 10.67
N SER A 94 -8.59 -15.64 10.09
CA SER A 94 -7.53 -15.05 9.22
C SER A 94 -6.62 -14.19 10.08
N ALA A 95 -5.30 -14.31 9.96
CA ALA A 95 -4.32 -13.58 10.76
C ALA A 95 -4.66 -12.08 10.90
N GLY A 96 -4.70 -11.55 12.12
CA GLY A 96 -4.99 -10.13 12.38
C GLY A 96 -6.42 -9.66 12.04
N VAL A 97 -7.36 -10.58 11.74
CA VAL A 97 -8.75 -10.20 11.46
C VAL A 97 -9.51 -9.85 12.74
N GLN A 98 -10.15 -8.69 12.75
CA GLN A 98 -11.12 -8.31 13.78
C GLN A 98 -12.12 -7.29 13.23
N ARG A 99 -13.17 -6.99 14.00
CA ARG A 99 -14.04 -5.82 13.74
C ARG A 99 -13.26 -4.55 14.07
N GLN A 100 -12.92 -3.79 13.06
CA GLN A 100 -12.20 -2.53 13.18
C GLN A 100 -12.58 -1.59 12.04
N TYR A 101 -12.30 -0.30 12.20
CA TYR A 101 -12.57 0.67 11.15
C TYR A 101 -11.74 0.33 9.91
N SER A 102 -12.41 0.14 8.77
CA SER A 102 -11.78 -0.08 7.49
C SER A 102 -12.01 1.14 6.62
N GLY A 103 -10.95 1.89 6.32
CA GLY A 103 -11.04 3.04 5.40
C GLY A 103 -11.59 2.65 4.02
N THR A 104 -11.37 1.41 3.58
CA THR A 104 -11.94 0.91 2.32
C THR A 104 -13.46 0.65 2.40
N ALA A 105 -13.97 0.25 3.56
CA ALA A 105 -15.41 0.00 3.74
C ALA A 105 -16.17 1.23 4.24
N GLY A 106 -15.47 2.28 4.70
CA GLY A 106 -16.05 3.48 5.30
C GLY A 106 -16.75 3.22 6.64
N ARG A 107 -16.57 2.03 7.23
CA ARG A 107 -17.29 1.57 8.43
C ARG A 107 -16.49 0.55 9.23
N ILE A 108 -16.97 0.26 10.44
CA ILE A 108 -16.46 -0.84 11.25
C ILE A 108 -16.91 -2.15 10.62
N GLU A 109 -15.95 -2.97 10.20
CA GLU A 109 -16.22 -4.27 9.59
C GLU A 109 -15.15 -5.28 9.97
N ASN A 110 -15.46 -6.56 9.84
CA ASN A 110 -14.49 -7.62 10.09
C ASN A 110 -13.45 -7.63 8.96
N CYS A 111 -12.24 -7.18 9.26
CA CYS A 111 -11.19 -7.01 8.27
C CYS A 111 -9.79 -7.21 8.85
N GLN A 112 -8.85 -7.46 7.94
CA GLN A 112 -7.41 -7.34 8.21
C GLN A 112 -6.97 -5.94 7.80
N ILE A 113 -6.02 -5.34 8.51
CA ILE A 113 -5.41 -4.06 8.14
C ILE A 113 -3.95 -4.30 7.77
N GLY A 114 -3.54 -3.90 6.57
CA GLY A 114 -2.13 -3.84 6.19
C GLY A 114 -1.64 -2.40 6.20
N VAL A 115 -0.48 -2.17 6.81
CA VAL A 115 0.28 -0.91 6.70
C VAL A 115 1.24 -1.04 5.53
N PHE A 116 1.30 -0.03 4.68
CA PHE A 116 2.08 -0.02 3.45
C PHE A 116 2.96 1.23 3.36
N LEU A 117 4.07 1.07 2.65
CA LEU A 117 4.96 2.17 2.31
C LEU A 117 4.98 2.28 0.79
N ALA A 118 4.54 3.41 0.26
CA ALA A 118 4.66 3.73 -1.16
C ALA A 118 5.85 4.65 -1.42
N TYR A 119 6.33 4.62 -2.66
CA TYR A 119 7.32 5.54 -3.19
C TYR A 119 6.76 6.21 -4.43
N ALA A 120 6.81 7.54 -4.44
CA ALA A 120 6.28 8.35 -5.54
C ALA A 120 7.34 9.33 -6.04
N THR A 121 7.55 9.34 -7.35
CA THR A 121 8.38 10.29 -8.09
C THR A 121 7.53 10.92 -9.20
N PRO A 122 8.04 11.94 -9.93
CA PRO A 122 7.36 12.44 -11.13
C PRO A 122 7.12 11.36 -12.21
N ALA A 123 7.94 10.30 -12.25
CA ALA A 123 7.81 9.22 -13.23
C ALA A 123 6.70 8.21 -12.88
N GLY A 124 6.29 8.13 -11.62
CA GLY A 124 5.25 7.20 -11.19
C GLY A 124 5.28 6.89 -9.71
N ARG A 125 4.54 5.85 -9.33
CA ARG A 125 4.34 5.44 -7.94
C ARG A 125 4.15 3.93 -7.82
N ALA A 126 4.68 3.35 -6.76
CA ALA A 126 4.49 1.93 -6.44
C ALA A 126 4.67 1.66 -4.94
N LEU A 127 4.19 0.50 -4.49
CA LEU A 127 4.37 0.03 -3.11
C LEU A 127 5.78 -0.59 -2.95
N LEU A 128 6.49 -0.19 -1.89
CA LEU A 128 7.80 -0.70 -1.52
C LEU A 128 7.74 -1.78 -0.43
N ASP A 129 6.80 -1.65 0.52
CA ASP A 129 6.77 -2.50 1.69
C ASP A 129 5.35 -2.70 2.25
N ARG A 130 5.17 -3.75 3.04
CA ARG A 130 3.91 -4.20 3.63
C ARG A 130 4.14 -4.79 5.03
N ARG A 131 3.24 -4.51 5.97
CA ARG A 131 3.17 -5.18 7.27
C ARG A 131 1.73 -5.42 7.66
N LEU A 132 1.42 -6.60 8.17
CA LEU A 132 0.08 -6.90 8.69
C LEU A 132 -0.03 -6.37 10.13
N TYR A 133 -1.04 -5.55 10.39
CA TYR A 133 -1.33 -5.08 11.75
C TYR A 133 -1.97 -6.22 12.57
N LEU A 134 -1.39 -6.50 13.74
CA LEU A 134 -1.89 -7.47 14.71
C LEU A 134 -2.50 -6.73 15.90
N PRO A 135 -3.82 -6.87 16.14
CA PRO A 135 -4.45 -6.30 17.32
C PRO A 135 -3.92 -6.92 18.62
N GLU A 136 -3.54 -6.08 19.58
CA GLU A 136 -2.97 -6.53 20.86
C GLU A 136 -3.93 -7.47 21.61
N HIS A 137 -5.14 -6.99 21.92
CA HIS A 137 -6.04 -7.70 22.83
C HIS A 137 -6.81 -8.87 22.20
N THR A 138 -7.01 -8.88 20.87
CA THR A 138 -7.81 -9.94 20.22
C THR A 138 -6.97 -10.99 19.50
N TRP A 139 -5.68 -10.71 19.26
CA TRP A 139 -4.76 -11.64 18.61
C TRP A 139 -3.56 -11.95 19.47
N LEU A 140 -2.78 -10.95 19.87
CA LEU A 140 -1.52 -11.21 20.58
C LEU A 140 -1.71 -11.72 22.01
N ALA A 141 -2.88 -11.48 22.61
CA ALA A 141 -3.29 -12.09 23.86
C ALA A 141 -3.77 -13.56 23.75
N ASP A 142 -3.86 -14.13 22.53
CA ASP A 142 -4.35 -15.49 22.26
C ASP A 142 -3.30 -16.27 21.44
N SER A 143 -2.41 -16.96 22.16
CA SER A 143 -1.30 -17.72 21.56
C SER A 143 -1.77 -18.84 20.64
N ASP A 144 -2.83 -19.56 21.01
CA ASP A 144 -3.39 -20.66 20.22
C ASP A 144 -3.92 -20.15 18.88
N ARG A 145 -4.58 -18.99 18.90
CA ARG A 145 -5.06 -18.33 17.68
C ARG A 145 -3.91 -17.85 16.81
N CYS A 146 -2.85 -17.29 17.39
CA CYS A 146 -1.63 -16.92 16.66
C CYS A 146 -0.99 -18.14 16.00
N GLN A 147 -0.79 -19.23 16.74
CA GLN A 147 -0.21 -20.48 16.25
C GLN A 147 -1.06 -21.08 15.13
N ALA A 148 -2.39 -21.12 15.29
CA ALA A 148 -3.31 -21.63 14.26
C ALA A 148 -3.29 -20.80 12.96
N ALA A 149 -2.98 -19.50 13.05
CA ALA A 149 -2.79 -18.62 11.89
C ALA A 149 -1.35 -18.63 11.36
N GLY A 150 -0.41 -19.29 12.05
CA GLY A 150 1.01 -19.33 11.72
C GLY A 150 1.72 -18.00 11.91
N ILE A 151 1.26 -17.18 12.86
CA ILE A 151 1.94 -15.96 13.27
C ILE A 151 3.22 -16.37 14.04
N PRO A 152 4.40 -15.82 13.71
CA PRO A 152 5.64 -16.13 14.43
C PRO A 152 5.60 -15.69 15.90
N ASP A 153 6.31 -16.39 16.77
CA ASP A 153 6.33 -16.10 18.22
C ASP A 153 7.00 -14.75 18.51
N GLU A 154 7.94 -14.33 17.66
CA GLU A 154 8.60 -13.03 17.72
C GLU A 154 7.71 -11.86 17.28
N ALA A 155 6.50 -12.12 16.75
CA ALA A 155 5.59 -11.07 16.31
C ALA A 155 4.91 -10.39 17.52
N GLY A 156 5.59 -9.39 18.08
CA GLY A 156 5.05 -8.54 19.15
C GLY A 156 4.08 -7.46 18.68
N PHE A 157 3.42 -6.79 19.64
CA PHE A 157 2.53 -5.68 19.34
C PHE A 157 3.32 -4.49 18.79
N ALA A 158 2.81 -3.92 17.70
CA ALA A 158 3.30 -2.67 17.15
C ALA A 158 2.11 -1.83 16.66
N THR A 159 2.06 -0.57 17.07
CA THR A 159 1.10 0.39 16.55
C THR A 159 1.34 0.61 15.04
N LYS A 160 0.32 1.07 14.30
CA LYS A 160 0.49 1.38 12.88
C LYS A 160 1.61 2.41 12.63
N PRO A 161 1.77 3.49 13.41
CA PRO A 161 2.92 4.39 13.28
C PRO A 161 4.26 3.71 13.57
N ALA A 162 4.34 2.79 14.54
CA ALA A 162 5.57 2.04 14.79
C ALA A 162 5.93 1.13 13.61
N LEU A 163 4.94 0.45 13.00
CA LEU A 163 5.12 -0.34 11.79
C LEU A 163 5.62 0.54 10.63
N ALA A 164 4.98 1.68 10.38
CA ALA A 164 5.38 2.62 9.34
C ALA A 164 6.78 3.20 9.58
N THR A 165 7.11 3.56 10.82
CA THR A 165 8.45 4.03 11.22
C THR A 165 9.49 2.98 10.83
N ALA A 166 9.30 1.73 11.24
CA ALA A 166 10.24 0.67 10.91
C ALA A 166 10.33 0.38 9.40
N MET A 167 9.25 0.60 8.62
CA MET A 167 9.27 0.47 7.16
C MET A 167 10.08 1.61 6.52
N VAL A 168 9.88 2.85 6.97
CA VAL A 168 10.66 4.01 6.52
C VAL A 168 12.14 3.80 6.84
N LEU A 169 12.47 3.42 8.08
CA LEU A 169 13.85 3.17 8.48
C LEU A 169 14.52 2.07 7.65
N ALA A 170 13.81 0.96 7.41
CA ALA A 170 14.32 -0.11 6.54
C ALA A 170 14.53 0.35 5.09
N ALA A 171 13.65 1.20 4.55
CA ALA A 171 13.83 1.79 3.23
C ALA A 171 15.06 2.71 3.16
N LEU A 172 15.26 3.56 4.18
CA LEU A 172 16.43 4.44 4.25
C LEU A 172 17.74 3.66 4.41
N GLN A 173 17.75 2.64 5.27
CA GLN A 173 18.91 1.75 5.44
C GLN A 173 19.25 0.99 4.15
N ALA A 174 18.24 0.63 3.35
CA ALA A 174 18.42 0.01 2.04
C ALA A 174 18.83 1.00 0.93
N GLY A 175 19.09 2.27 1.26
CA GLY A 175 19.56 3.27 0.31
C GLY A 175 18.47 3.83 -0.61
N VAL A 176 17.19 3.73 -0.25
CA VAL A 176 16.12 4.35 -1.04
C VAL A 176 16.35 5.87 -1.08
N PRO A 177 16.48 6.48 -2.27
CA PRO A 177 16.83 7.89 -2.42
C PRO A 177 15.61 8.80 -2.22
N ALA A 178 15.02 8.74 -1.02
CA ALA A 178 13.91 9.60 -0.60
C ALA A 178 14.43 10.79 0.20
N ARG A 179 13.77 11.95 0.05
CA ARG A 179 14.07 13.16 0.85
C ARG A 179 12.90 13.64 1.71
N TRP A 180 11.74 13.04 1.49
CA TRP A 180 10.49 13.44 2.11
C TRP A 180 9.67 12.23 2.54
N VAL A 181 8.98 12.37 3.67
CA VAL A 181 7.98 11.44 4.16
C VAL A 181 6.63 12.16 4.31
N THR A 182 5.55 11.50 3.91
CA THR A 182 4.19 11.98 4.17
C THR A 182 3.29 10.82 4.63
N GLY A 183 2.17 11.16 5.25
CA GLY A 183 1.24 10.22 5.84
C GLY A 183 0.00 10.95 6.34
N ASP A 184 -1.04 10.17 6.63
CA ASP A 184 -2.29 10.67 7.19
C ASP A 184 -2.15 11.07 8.67
N GLU A 185 -3.30 11.37 9.28
CA GLU A 185 -3.39 11.84 10.65
C GLU A 185 -2.88 10.83 11.69
N VAL A 186 -3.06 9.52 11.46
CA VAL A 186 -2.58 8.47 12.37
C VAL A 186 -1.07 8.55 12.51
N TYR A 187 -0.35 8.79 11.41
CA TYR A 187 1.10 8.93 11.41
C TYR A 187 1.55 10.31 11.90
N GLY A 188 0.86 11.38 11.51
CA GLY A 188 1.26 12.74 11.89
C GLY A 188 1.05 13.07 13.35
N GLN A 189 0.18 12.37 14.06
CA GLN A 189 0.03 12.49 15.51
C GLN A 189 1.18 11.82 16.28
N ASP A 190 1.87 10.83 15.72
CA ASP A 190 2.89 10.04 16.42
C ASP A 190 4.22 10.82 16.61
N PRO A 191 4.61 11.16 17.86
CA PRO A 191 5.83 11.91 18.12
C PRO A 191 7.10 11.10 17.87
N ARG A 192 7.06 9.77 18.00
CA ARG A 192 8.23 8.90 17.84
C ARG A 192 8.65 8.80 16.38
N LEU A 193 7.68 8.69 15.47
CA LEU A 193 7.90 8.79 14.03
C LEU A 193 8.55 10.12 13.68
N ARG A 194 8.00 11.25 14.15
CA ARG A 194 8.57 12.58 13.89
C ARG A 194 10.01 12.68 14.39
N ALA A 195 10.28 12.29 15.64
CA ALA A 195 11.62 12.29 16.19
C ALA A 195 12.61 11.44 15.38
N ALA A 196 12.21 10.23 14.96
CA ALA A 196 13.05 9.35 14.15
C ALA A 196 13.37 9.94 12.76
N LEU A 197 12.43 10.69 12.17
CA LEU A 197 12.62 11.39 10.90
C LEU A 197 13.55 12.61 11.06
N GLU A 198 13.35 13.42 12.10
CA GLU A 198 14.18 14.60 12.37
C GLU A 198 15.63 14.23 12.71
N GLU A 199 15.84 13.17 13.51
CA GLU A 199 17.17 12.61 13.82
C GLU A 199 17.94 12.27 12.54
N ARG A 200 17.24 11.79 11.51
CA ARG A 200 17.79 11.44 10.20
C ARG A 200 17.75 12.58 9.19
N ARG A 201 17.38 13.78 9.62
CA ARG A 201 17.25 14.99 8.78
C ARG A 201 16.32 14.75 7.58
N MET A 202 15.31 13.91 7.73
CA MET A 202 14.33 13.59 6.71
C MET A 202 13.20 14.61 6.73
N GLY A 203 12.95 15.29 5.61
CA GLY A 203 11.82 16.21 5.52
C GLY A 203 10.50 15.46 5.68
N TYR A 204 9.51 16.08 6.31
CA TYR A 204 8.17 15.49 6.35
C TYR A 204 7.06 16.53 6.22
N VAL A 205 5.91 16.05 5.71
CA VAL A 205 4.63 16.75 5.75
C VAL A 205 3.58 15.72 6.16
N LEU A 206 3.20 15.71 7.43
CA LEU A 206 2.28 14.72 8.00
C LEU A 206 0.97 15.40 8.39
N ALA A 207 -0.17 14.81 8.02
CA ALA A 207 -1.46 15.37 8.39
C ALA A 207 -1.68 15.32 9.91
N ILE A 208 -2.36 16.31 10.48
CA ILE A 208 -2.72 16.36 11.90
C ILE A 208 -4.16 16.85 12.07
N ALA A 209 -4.76 16.52 13.20
CA ALA A 209 -6.07 17.07 13.59
C ALA A 209 -6.00 18.58 13.84
N GLY A 210 -7.10 19.30 13.60
CA GLY A 210 -7.19 20.73 13.88
C GLY A 210 -7.11 21.08 15.37
N ASN A 211 -7.48 20.15 16.26
CA ASN A 211 -7.34 20.31 17.71
C ASN A 211 -5.94 19.93 18.22
N ARG A 212 -5.00 19.60 17.33
CA ARG A 212 -3.63 19.29 17.74
C ARG A 212 -2.92 20.60 18.11
N ARG A 213 -2.29 20.60 19.29
CA ARG A 213 -1.48 21.72 19.77
C ARG A 213 -0.15 21.79 19.03
N VAL A 214 0.25 23.02 18.72
CA VAL A 214 1.57 23.41 18.22
C VAL A 214 2.09 24.57 19.05
N GLU A 215 3.41 24.69 19.13
CA GLU A 215 4.05 25.83 19.78
C GLU A 215 4.27 26.97 18.78
N LEU A 216 3.66 28.11 19.04
CA LEU A 216 3.79 29.33 18.25
C LEU A 216 4.13 30.49 19.19
N GLU A 217 5.29 31.11 18.99
CA GLU A 217 5.81 32.22 19.78
C GLU A 217 5.86 31.89 21.30
N GLY A 218 6.27 30.66 21.62
CA GLY A 218 6.33 30.14 22.99
C GLY A 218 4.96 29.80 23.62
N VAL A 219 3.87 29.88 22.87
CA VAL A 219 2.52 29.56 23.35
C VAL A 219 1.96 28.31 22.67
N GLN A 220 1.38 27.42 23.45
CA GLN A 220 0.67 26.24 22.95
C GLN A 220 -0.72 26.63 22.44
N VAL A 221 -0.95 26.50 21.14
CA VAL A 221 -2.21 26.85 20.47
C VAL A 221 -2.71 25.71 19.59
N ASN A 222 -4.02 25.57 19.42
CA ASN A 222 -4.56 24.56 18.51
C ASN A 222 -4.31 24.97 17.05
N ALA A 223 -4.02 24.02 16.18
CA ALA A 223 -3.81 24.28 14.75
C ALA A 223 -4.99 25.05 14.10
N ALA A 224 -6.22 24.74 14.50
CA ALA A 224 -7.42 25.44 14.06
C ALA A 224 -7.50 26.90 14.55
N GLU A 225 -7.04 27.19 15.77
CA GLU A 225 -6.96 28.56 16.30
C GLU A 225 -5.93 29.38 15.54
N VAL A 226 -4.79 28.77 15.14
CA VAL A 226 -3.82 29.43 14.26
C VAL A 226 -4.48 29.80 12.94
N ALA A 227 -5.19 28.88 12.30
CA ALA A 227 -5.88 29.15 11.04
C ALA A 227 -6.93 30.27 11.13
N ALA A 228 -7.62 30.41 12.26
CA ALA A 228 -8.59 31.48 12.49
C ALA A 228 -7.94 32.87 12.57
N ARG A 229 -6.64 32.95 12.92
CA ARG A 229 -5.86 34.19 13.00
C ARG A 229 -5.16 34.57 11.70
N VAL A 230 -5.16 33.69 10.69
CA VAL A 230 -4.51 33.96 9.40
C VAL A 230 -5.36 34.94 8.59
N ALA A 231 -4.87 36.17 8.44
CA ALA A 231 -5.50 37.19 7.59
C ALA A 231 -5.57 36.75 6.11
N ASP A 232 -6.61 37.17 5.39
CA ASP A 232 -6.89 36.72 4.03
C ASP A 232 -5.72 36.90 3.04
N ARG A 233 -4.94 37.98 3.19
CA ARG A 233 -3.74 38.26 2.37
C ARG A 233 -2.62 37.21 2.50
N HIS A 234 -2.63 36.40 3.57
CA HIS A 234 -1.62 35.36 3.82
C HIS A 234 -2.05 33.99 3.28
N TRP A 235 -3.22 33.90 2.64
CA TRP A 235 -3.64 32.70 1.92
C TRP A 235 -3.19 32.76 0.47
N HIS A 236 -2.40 31.77 0.06
CA HIS A 236 -1.85 31.66 -1.28
C HIS A 236 -2.51 30.51 -2.04
N ARG A 237 -2.95 30.78 -3.27
CA ARG A 237 -3.58 29.77 -4.12
C ARG A 237 -2.50 28.94 -4.82
N TYR A 238 -2.42 27.65 -4.50
CA TYR A 238 -1.48 26.72 -5.11
C TYR A 238 -2.14 25.40 -5.52
N ARG A 239 -1.55 24.77 -6.54
CA ARG A 239 -1.94 23.44 -7.03
C ARG A 239 -1.30 22.35 -6.18
N ALA A 240 -2.11 21.46 -5.60
CA ALA A 240 -1.69 20.32 -4.79
C ALA A 240 -1.63 19.01 -5.59
N GLY A 241 -1.14 19.09 -6.83
CA GLY A 241 -1.07 17.97 -7.77
C GLY A 241 -2.23 17.90 -8.77
N GLN A 242 -2.16 16.91 -9.68
CA GLN A 242 -3.21 16.60 -10.64
C GLN A 242 -4.26 15.69 -9.99
N GLY A 243 -5.54 15.97 -10.23
CA GLY A 243 -6.65 15.07 -9.93
C GLY A 243 -7.26 14.48 -11.20
N ALA A 244 -8.20 13.55 -11.05
CA ALA A 244 -8.88 12.90 -12.18
C ALA A 244 -9.64 13.86 -13.11
N LYS A 245 -9.99 15.07 -12.63
CA LYS A 245 -10.67 16.14 -13.38
C LYS A 245 -9.78 17.37 -13.62
N GLY A 246 -8.45 17.21 -13.50
CA GLY A 246 -7.50 18.30 -13.64
C GLY A 246 -6.91 18.80 -12.31
N PRO A 247 -6.23 19.95 -12.30
CA PRO A 247 -5.49 20.48 -11.16
C PRO A 247 -6.35 20.65 -9.90
N ARG A 248 -5.90 20.13 -8.76
CA ARG A 248 -6.54 20.42 -7.47
C ARG A 248 -6.00 21.72 -6.89
N TRP A 249 -6.82 22.76 -6.93
CA TRP A 249 -6.51 24.07 -6.37
C TRP A 249 -7.03 24.20 -4.94
N TYR A 250 -6.17 24.68 -4.05
CA TYR A 250 -6.52 25.02 -2.68
C TYR A 250 -5.89 26.36 -2.29
N ALA A 251 -6.45 27.00 -1.28
CA ALA A 251 -5.78 28.09 -0.59
C ALA A 251 -4.88 27.50 0.50
N TRP A 252 -3.67 28.02 0.64
CA TRP A 252 -2.66 27.53 1.57
C TRP A 252 -2.10 28.67 2.41
N ALA A 253 -1.92 28.41 3.70
CA ALA A 253 -1.21 29.26 4.62
C ALA A 253 -0.21 28.42 5.42
N TRP A 254 0.78 29.07 6.02
CA TRP A 254 1.71 28.41 6.92
C TRP A 254 2.09 29.31 8.09
N ALA A 255 2.59 28.72 9.16
CA ALA A 255 3.21 29.42 10.27
C ALA A 255 4.48 28.66 10.69
N HIS A 256 5.55 29.38 11.00
CA HIS A 256 6.69 28.78 11.69
C HIS A 256 6.26 28.35 13.09
N ILE A 257 6.74 27.20 13.56
CA ILE A 257 6.45 26.68 14.90
C ILE A 257 7.76 26.42 15.64
N ASP A 258 7.81 26.75 16.93
CA ASP A 258 9.05 26.89 17.70
C ASP A 258 9.57 25.59 18.35
N GLU A 259 8.85 24.49 18.13
CA GLU A 259 9.19 23.21 18.75
C GLU A 259 10.63 22.78 18.44
N ASN A 260 11.49 22.66 19.46
CA ASN A 260 12.89 22.23 19.38
C ASN A 260 13.74 23.01 18.35
N ALA A 261 13.85 24.33 18.54
CA ALA A 261 14.51 25.29 17.65
C ALA A 261 16.01 25.03 17.31
N THR A 262 16.66 24.03 17.90
CA THR A 262 18.11 23.82 17.74
C THR A 262 18.51 23.09 16.45
N ASN A 263 17.57 22.50 15.68
CA ASN A 263 17.93 21.83 14.42
C ASN A 263 16.78 21.77 13.41
N GLY A 264 16.96 22.38 12.23
CA GLY A 264 16.00 22.39 11.12
C GLY A 264 14.87 23.43 11.25
N TYR A 265 13.93 23.38 10.31
CA TYR A 265 12.79 24.29 10.23
C TYR A 265 11.49 23.51 10.35
N ARG A 266 10.55 24.04 11.14
CA ARG A 266 9.23 23.45 11.34
C ARG A 266 8.13 24.43 11.00
N TRP A 267 7.05 23.88 10.44
CA TRP A 267 5.88 24.67 10.09
C TRP A 267 4.59 23.94 10.44
N LEU A 268 3.57 24.72 10.79
CA LEU A 268 2.18 24.33 10.59
C LEU A 268 1.77 24.75 9.18
N LEU A 269 1.39 23.81 8.33
CA LEU A 269 0.83 24.06 7.01
C LEU A 269 -0.68 23.85 7.05
N ILE A 270 -1.42 24.80 6.48
CA ILE A 270 -2.88 24.84 6.52
C ILE A 270 -3.40 24.88 5.09
N ARG A 271 -4.32 23.97 4.77
CA ARG A 271 -5.02 23.91 3.49
C ARG A 271 -6.48 24.28 3.71
N ARG A 272 -7.01 25.18 2.89
CA ARG A 272 -8.44 25.52 2.83
C ARG A 272 -9.03 25.12 1.48
N ASN A 273 -10.13 24.38 1.51
CA ASN A 273 -10.94 24.10 0.34
C ASN A 273 -11.57 25.40 -0.18
N LEU A 274 -11.39 25.70 -1.47
CA LEU A 274 -11.87 26.95 -2.07
C LEU A 274 -13.40 27.02 -2.18
N THR A 275 -14.09 25.88 -2.19
CA THR A 275 -15.54 25.81 -2.32
C THR A 275 -16.22 25.58 -0.97
N THR A 276 -15.74 24.63 -0.18
CA THR A 276 -16.39 24.25 1.09
C THR A 276 -15.86 25.01 2.29
N GLY A 277 -14.70 25.69 2.18
CA GLY A 277 -14.01 26.31 3.31
C GLY A 277 -13.35 25.33 4.28
N GLU A 278 -13.52 24.01 4.07
CA GLU A 278 -12.98 22.97 4.94
C GLU A 278 -11.45 23.07 5.08
N LEU A 279 -10.97 22.94 6.31
CA LEU A 279 -9.56 23.04 6.65
C LEU A 279 -8.92 21.66 6.82
N ALA A 280 -7.68 21.52 6.36
CA ALA A 280 -6.80 20.41 6.69
C ALA A 280 -5.46 20.95 7.17
N PHE A 281 -4.86 20.28 8.16
CA PHE A 281 -3.66 20.74 8.84
C PHE A 281 -2.55 19.72 8.67
N TYR A 282 -1.31 20.22 8.55
CA TYR A 282 -0.13 19.39 8.43
C TYR A 282 0.98 19.93 9.30
N ARG A 283 1.66 19.01 9.97
CA ARG A 283 2.93 19.26 10.63
C ARG A 283 4.05 19.06 9.63
N CYS A 284 4.94 20.03 9.51
CA CYS A 284 6.05 20.00 8.56
C CYS A 284 7.40 20.14 9.27
N TYR A 285 8.41 19.47 8.70
CA TYR A 285 9.81 19.65 9.05
C TYR A 285 10.68 19.55 7.81
N ALA A 286 11.77 20.32 7.77
CA ALA A 286 12.85 20.13 6.82
C ALA A 286 14.21 20.54 7.41
N PRO A 287 15.32 19.90 7.01
CA PRO A 287 16.65 20.27 7.48
C PRO A 287 17.12 21.63 6.95
N THR A 288 16.51 22.14 5.87
CA THR A 288 16.82 23.42 5.25
C THR A 288 15.53 24.20 5.00
N ARG A 289 15.63 25.53 4.90
CA ARG A 289 14.49 26.40 4.64
C ARG A 289 13.82 26.01 3.32
N GLN A 290 12.50 25.85 3.34
CA GLN A 290 11.72 25.47 2.17
C GLN A 290 10.74 26.58 1.78
N PRO A 291 10.46 26.79 0.48
CA PRO A 291 9.35 27.63 0.06
C PRO A 291 8.01 26.91 0.23
N LEU A 292 6.91 27.67 0.38
CA LEU A 292 5.57 27.12 0.60
C LEU A 292 5.18 26.10 -0.48
N ILE A 293 5.49 26.40 -1.74
CA ILE A 293 5.20 25.51 -2.87
C ILE A 293 5.88 24.14 -2.75
N ALA A 294 7.03 24.03 -2.09
CA ALA A 294 7.67 22.73 -1.87
C ALA A 294 6.84 21.88 -0.90
N LEU A 295 6.41 22.44 0.23
CA LEU A 295 5.56 21.73 1.21
C LEU A 295 4.19 21.36 0.61
N VAL A 296 3.59 22.27 -0.17
CA VAL A 296 2.32 22.01 -0.88
C VAL A 296 2.44 20.84 -1.86
N LYS A 297 3.57 20.73 -2.58
CA LYS A 297 3.83 19.59 -3.46
C LYS A 297 3.88 18.29 -2.68
N ILE A 298 4.60 18.24 -1.56
CA ILE A 298 4.68 17.02 -0.72
C ILE A 298 3.31 16.65 -0.14
N ALA A 299 2.55 17.63 0.37
CA ALA A 299 1.18 17.41 0.86
C ALA A 299 0.27 16.82 -0.24
N GLY A 300 0.42 17.30 -1.48
CA GLY A 300 -0.33 16.81 -2.64
C GLY A 300 0.06 15.38 -3.07
N VAL A 301 1.32 14.99 -2.88
CA VAL A 301 1.84 13.65 -3.22
C VAL A 301 1.24 12.56 -2.32
N ARG A 302 0.73 12.88 -1.12
CA ARG A 302 0.05 11.91 -0.24
C ARG A 302 -0.99 11.07 -0.98
N TRP A 303 -1.74 11.67 -1.90
CA TRP A 303 -2.78 10.97 -2.68
C TRP A 303 -2.26 9.80 -3.54
N ALA A 304 -0.95 9.78 -3.86
CA ALA A 304 -0.36 8.73 -4.69
C ALA A 304 -0.45 7.33 -4.06
N VAL A 305 -0.52 7.21 -2.73
CA VAL A 305 -0.71 5.90 -2.08
C VAL A 305 -2.13 5.38 -2.26
N GLU A 306 -3.14 6.25 -2.23
CA GLU A 306 -4.54 5.88 -2.46
C GLU A 306 -4.74 5.38 -3.90
N GLU A 307 -4.14 6.08 -4.87
CA GLU A 307 -4.11 5.62 -6.26
C GLU A 307 -3.33 4.31 -6.42
N SER A 308 -2.25 4.12 -5.66
CA SER A 308 -1.49 2.86 -5.64
C SER A 308 -2.34 1.71 -5.09
N PHE A 309 -3.14 1.93 -4.05
CA PHE A 309 -4.08 0.93 -3.54
C PHE A 309 -5.19 0.61 -4.53
N GLN A 310 -5.81 1.63 -5.15
CA GLN A 310 -6.82 1.42 -6.18
C GLN A 310 -6.25 0.60 -7.35
N ALA A 311 -5.06 0.94 -7.83
CA ALA A 311 -4.38 0.20 -8.89
C ALA A 311 -3.98 -1.22 -8.42
N ALA A 312 -3.48 -1.39 -7.20
CA ALA A 312 -3.09 -2.70 -6.67
C ALA A 312 -4.30 -3.65 -6.56
N LYS A 313 -5.44 -3.14 -6.07
CA LYS A 313 -6.69 -3.91 -5.96
C LYS A 313 -7.26 -4.23 -7.34
N GLY A 314 -7.51 -3.20 -8.14
CA GLY A 314 -8.13 -3.37 -9.47
C GLY A 314 -7.26 -4.10 -10.49
N GLN A 315 -5.96 -3.79 -10.55
CA GLN A 315 -5.06 -4.28 -11.60
C GLN A 315 -4.18 -5.45 -11.18
N ALA A 316 -3.83 -5.58 -9.89
CA ALA A 316 -2.94 -6.63 -9.38
C ALA A 316 -3.63 -7.60 -8.40
N GLY A 317 -4.93 -7.44 -8.12
CA GLY A 317 -5.71 -8.35 -7.28
C GLY A 317 -5.28 -8.38 -5.81
N LEU A 318 -4.76 -7.26 -5.28
CA LEU A 318 -4.25 -7.13 -3.91
C LEU A 318 -5.24 -7.61 -2.83
N ASP A 319 -6.55 -7.49 -3.08
CA ASP A 319 -7.63 -7.87 -2.18
C ASP A 319 -8.45 -9.09 -2.65
N HIS A 320 -8.06 -9.72 -3.76
CA HIS A 320 -8.79 -10.86 -4.34
C HIS A 320 -8.44 -12.21 -3.69
N TYR A 321 -7.47 -12.24 -2.77
CA TYR A 321 -6.98 -13.46 -2.13
C TYR A 321 -7.96 -14.12 -1.16
N GLN A 322 -7.75 -15.42 -1.00
CA GLN A 322 -8.48 -16.29 -0.05
C GLN A 322 -7.55 -16.91 0.99
N VAL A 323 -6.31 -16.42 1.10
CA VAL A 323 -5.36 -16.87 2.13
C VAL A 323 -5.82 -16.42 3.53
N ARG A 324 -5.44 -17.21 4.53
CA ARG A 324 -5.82 -17.00 5.94
C ARG A 324 -4.63 -16.85 6.88
N GLY A 325 -3.55 -17.59 6.64
CA GLY A 325 -2.36 -17.58 7.50
C GLY A 325 -1.41 -16.41 7.22
N TRP A 326 -0.60 -16.09 8.21
CA TRP A 326 0.39 -15.00 8.22
C TRP A 326 1.34 -15.04 7.01
N THR A 327 2.03 -16.17 6.82
CA THR A 327 3.00 -16.36 5.73
C THR A 327 2.35 -16.22 4.36
N ALA A 328 1.16 -16.79 4.20
CA ALA A 328 0.44 -16.76 2.94
C ALA A 328 -0.05 -15.35 2.59
N TRP A 329 -0.43 -14.54 3.60
CA TRP A 329 -0.76 -13.13 3.43
C TRP A 329 0.46 -12.36 2.91
N HIS A 330 1.59 -12.41 3.62
CA HIS A 330 2.80 -11.70 3.22
C HIS A 330 3.25 -12.07 1.81
N ARG A 331 3.20 -13.37 1.47
CA ARG A 331 3.54 -13.86 0.14
C ARG A 331 2.61 -13.37 -0.96
N HIS A 332 1.30 -13.41 -0.75
CA HIS A 332 0.35 -12.89 -1.74
C HIS A 332 0.55 -11.39 -1.95
N ILE A 333 0.61 -10.61 -0.87
CA ILE A 333 0.76 -9.15 -0.93
C ILE A 333 2.06 -8.77 -1.64
N THR A 334 3.15 -9.48 -1.36
CA THR A 334 4.44 -9.27 -2.06
C THR A 334 4.33 -9.50 -3.57
N LEU A 335 3.67 -10.59 -3.99
CA LEU A 335 3.52 -10.90 -5.42
C LEU A 335 2.57 -9.93 -6.12
N ALA A 336 1.55 -9.42 -5.43
CA ALA A 336 0.69 -8.36 -5.94
C ALA A 336 1.44 -7.02 -6.07
N MET A 337 2.29 -6.68 -5.10
CA MET A 337 3.18 -5.52 -5.19
C MET A 337 4.16 -5.65 -6.36
N LEU A 338 4.74 -6.83 -6.58
CA LEU A 338 5.59 -7.07 -7.74
C LEU A 338 4.84 -6.89 -9.07
N ALA A 339 3.60 -7.38 -9.16
CA ALA A 339 2.76 -7.18 -10.34
C ALA A 339 2.47 -5.69 -10.59
N LEU A 340 2.12 -4.94 -9.54
CA LEU A 340 1.92 -3.49 -9.62
C LEU A 340 3.21 -2.76 -10.03
N ALA A 341 4.35 -3.13 -9.44
CA ALA A 341 5.64 -2.53 -9.74
C ALA A 341 6.02 -2.72 -11.22
N LEU A 342 5.68 -3.86 -11.82
CA LEU A 342 5.85 -4.07 -13.26
C LEU A 342 5.01 -3.11 -14.09
N LEU A 343 3.73 -2.91 -13.74
CA LEU A 343 2.86 -1.95 -14.44
C LEU A 343 3.40 -0.52 -14.29
N ALA A 344 3.82 -0.12 -13.09
CA ALA A 344 4.41 1.19 -12.84
C ALA A 344 5.71 1.40 -13.62
N ALA A 345 6.56 0.39 -13.71
CA ALA A 345 7.81 0.45 -14.47
C ALA A 345 7.59 0.58 -15.98
N ILE A 346 6.59 -0.13 -16.54
CA ILE A 346 6.22 0.03 -17.95
C ILE A 346 5.64 1.42 -18.17
N ALA A 347 4.81 1.91 -17.26
CA ALA A 347 4.23 3.25 -17.36
C ALA A 347 5.31 4.35 -17.34
N ALA A 348 6.29 4.23 -16.46
CA ALA A 348 7.41 5.17 -16.31
C ALA A 348 8.39 5.14 -17.50
N ALA A 349 8.46 4.03 -18.23
CA ALA A 349 9.32 3.89 -19.41
C ALA A 349 8.70 4.46 -20.70
N GLN A 350 7.48 4.99 -20.63
CA GLN A 350 6.83 5.60 -21.79
C GLN A 350 7.55 6.91 -22.19
N PRO A 351 7.65 7.21 -23.50
CA PRO A 351 8.25 8.45 -23.96
C PRO A 351 7.48 9.66 -23.44
N SER A 352 8.20 10.74 -23.10
CA SER A 352 7.62 11.97 -22.53
C SER A 352 6.80 12.80 -23.53
N SER A 353 6.86 12.46 -24.82
CA SER A 353 6.14 13.13 -25.90
C SER A 353 5.49 12.09 -26.82
N THR A 354 4.17 11.97 -26.78
CA THR A 354 3.44 11.59 -27.99
C THR A 354 3.22 12.87 -28.78
N THR A 355 3.71 12.93 -30.01
CA THR A 355 3.40 13.98 -31.00
C THR A 355 1.94 13.98 -31.45
N ASP A 356 1.10 13.26 -30.72
CA ASP A 356 -0.28 12.92 -31.03
C ASP A 356 -1.08 13.20 -29.75
N ASP A 357 -2.28 13.77 -29.87
CA ASP A 357 -3.15 14.31 -28.80
C ASP A 357 -3.58 13.28 -27.71
N GLY A 358 -3.02 12.07 -27.74
CA GLY A 358 -3.32 10.98 -26.81
C GLY A 358 -2.66 11.12 -25.43
N ILE A 359 -3.37 10.68 -24.40
CA ILE A 359 -2.82 10.50 -23.06
C ILE A 359 -1.88 9.28 -23.01
N PRO A 360 -0.80 9.30 -22.20
CA PRO A 360 0.04 8.11 -21.98
C PRO A 360 -0.78 6.92 -21.48
N LEU A 361 -0.30 5.70 -21.78
CA LEU A 361 -0.97 4.47 -21.35
C LEU A 361 -1.08 4.44 -19.83
N THR A 362 -2.30 4.29 -19.36
CA THR A 362 -2.61 4.15 -17.94
C THR A 362 -2.28 2.73 -17.46
N LEU A 363 -2.12 2.55 -16.15
CA LEU A 363 -1.87 1.22 -15.55
C LEU A 363 -2.93 0.18 -15.94
N PRO A 364 -4.24 0.50 -15.95
CA PRO A 364 -5.27 -0.39 -16.49
C PRO A 364 -5.05 -0.77 -17.95
N GLU A 365 -4.69 0.17 -18.82
CA GLU A 365 -4.50 -0.12 -20.24
C GLU A 365 -3.23 -0.94 -20.49
N ILE A 366 -2.13 -0.64 -19.78
CA ILE A 366 -0.92 -1.48 -19.83
C ILE A 366 -1.26 -2.92 -19.42
N ARG A 367 -2.01 -3.11 -18.34
CA ARG A 367 -2.45 -4.45 -17.92
C ARG A 367 -3.30 -5.12 -19.01
N ARG A 368 -4.27 -4.40 -19.58
CA ARG A 368 -5.14 -4.91 -20.65
C ARG A 368 -4.34 -5.37 -21.86
N LEU A 369 -3.38 -4.56 -22.32
CA LEU A 369 -2.50 -4.90 -23.43
C LEU A 369 -1.59 -6.09 -23.10
N LEU A 370 -1.01 -6.15 -21.89
CA LEU A 370 -0.26 -7.33 -21.45
C LEU A 370 -1.14 -8.59 -21.47
N ALA A 371 -2.37 -8.49 -20.99
CA ALA A 371 -3.30 -9.60 -20.96
C ALA A 371 -3.64 -10.09 -22.38
N ALA A 372 -3.89 -9.16 -23.29
CA ALA A 372 -4.32 -9.42 -24.67
C ALA A 372 -3.18 -9.74 -25.64
N LEU A 373 -1.94 -9.35 -25.36
CA LEU A 373 -0.84 -9.52 -26.33
C LEU A 373 0.25 -10.48 -25.84
N VAL A 374 0.44 -10.61 -24.53
CA VAL A 374 1.59 -11.34 -23.95
C VAL A 374 1.15 -12.51 -23.08
N LEU A 375 0.00 -12.40 -22.43
CA LEU A 375 -0.49 -13.38 -21.46
C LEU A 375 -1.64 -14.24 -22.01
N ILE A 376 -1.96 -14.11 -23.31
CA ILE A 376 -2.92 -15.01 -23.95
C ILE A 376 -2.44 -16.45 -23.82
N ARG A 377 -3.38 -17.31 -23.45
CA ARG A 377 -3.19 -18.75 -23.48
C ARG A 377 -4.38 -19.41 -24.15
N HIS A 378 -4.12 -20.22 -25.18
CA HIS A 378 -5.11 -21.12 -25.73
C HIS A 378 -5.36 -22.30 -24.79
N ARG A 379 -6.63 -22.55 -24.48
CA ARG A 379 -7.05 -23.67 -23.63
C ARG A 379 -7.51 -24.83 -24.50
N SER A 380 -7.02 -26.04 -24.20
CA SER A 380 -7.55 -27.25 -24.83
C SER A 380 -8.94 -27.57 -24.28
N ILE A 381 -9.77 -28.27 -25.07
CA ILE A 381 -11.07 -28.79 -24.63
C ILE A 381 -10.90 -29.63 -23.36
N THR A 382 -9.85 -30.46 -23.33
CA THR A 382 -9.53 -31.30 -22.17
C THR A 382 -9.26 -30.48 -20.90
N ASP A 383 -8.56 -29.35 -21.00
CA ASP A 383 -8.30 -28.49 -19.85
C ASP A 383 -9.59 -27.83 -19.34
N VAL A 384 -10.44 -27.36 -20.26
CA VAL A 384 -11.75 -26.76 -19.94
C VAL A 384 -12.63 -27.78 -19.22
N LEU A 385 -12.77 -28.99 -19.76
CA LEU A 385 -13.56 -30.05 -19.15
C LEU A 385 -12.99 -30.47 -17.78
N ARG A 386 -11.66 -30.58 -17.64
CA ARG A 386 -11.01 -30.91 -16.37
C ARG A 386 -11.38 -29.91 -15.27
N TRP A 387 -11.30 -28.61 -15.55
CA TRP A 387 -11.68 -27.57 -14.58
C TRP A 387 -13.17 -27.56 -14.28
N SER A 388 -14.02 -27.84 -15.28
CA SER A 388 -15.46 -28.03 -15.06
C SER A 388 -15.75 -29.18 -14.08
N HIS A 389 -15.14 -30.35 -14.30
CA HIS A 389 -15.26 -31.49 -13.39
C HIS A 389 -14.71 -31.18 -12.00
N TRP A 390 -13.56 -30.52 -11.91
CA TRP A 390 -12.96 -30.14 -10.62
C TRP A 390 -13.88 -29.22 -9.80
N ARG A 391 -14.45 -28.18 -10.42
CA ARG A 391 -15.37 -27.25 -9.73
C ARG A 391 -16.62 -27.96 -9.22
N ARG A 392 -17.24 -28.83 -10.02
CA ARG A 392 -18.42 -29.61 -9.60
C ARG A 392 -18.11 -30.55 -8.43
N ARG A 393 -16.99 -31.26 -8.48
CA ARG A 393 -16.54 -32.11 -7.36
C ARG A 393 -16.33 -31.28 -6.09
N HIS A 394 -15.64 -30.16 -6.21
CA HIS A 394 -15.40 -29.27 -5.07
C HIS A 394 -16.71 -28.72 -4.47
N GLN A 395 -17.65 -28.29 -5.31
CA GLN A 395 -18.97 -27.83 -4.87
C GLN A 395 -19.76 -28.94 -4.15
N ALA A 396 -19.73 -30.17 -4.69
CA ALA A 396 -20.35 -31.32 -4.04
C ALA A 396 -19.76 -31.59 -2.65
N THR A 397 -18.42 -31.56 -2.53
CA THR A 397 -17.72 -31.69 -1.24
C THR A 397 -18.08 -30.56 -0.28
N ALA A 398 -18.07 -29.31 -0.74
CA ALA A 398 -18.41 -28.16 0.09
C ALA A 398 -19.87 -28.24 0.60
N ARG A 399 -20.80 -28.66 -0.27
CA ARG A 399 -22.20 -28.90 0.07
C ARG A 399 -22.33 -30.00 1.14
N HIS A 400 -21.62 -31.11 0.99
CA HIS A 400 -21.62 -32.21 1.95
C HIS A 400 -21.19 -31.75 3.36
N TYR A 401 -20.03 -31.08 3.47
CA TYR A 401 -19.56 -30.57 4.76
C TYR A 401 -20.44 -29.46 5.34
N HIS A 402 -21.08 -28.64 4.48
CA HIS A 402 -22.04 -27.65 4.94
C HIS A 402 -23.26 -28.30 5.59
N TYR A 403 -23.80 -29.37 4.99
CA TYR A 403 -24.90 -30.14 5.59
C TYR A 403 -24.48 -30.83 6.88
N GLN A 404 -23.33 -31.52 6.92
CA GLN A 404 -22.84 -32.17 8.15
C GLN A 404 -22.73 -31.19 9.33
N ARG A 405 -22.20 -29.98 9.10
CA ARG A 405 -22.10 -28.93 10.13
C ARG A 405 -23.44 -28.37 10.60
N ARG A 406 -24.49 -28.45 9.80
CA ARG A 406 -25.84 -28.02 10.19
C ARG A 406 -26.63 -29.14 10.86
N SER A 407 -26.31 -30.39 10.54
CA SER A 407 -26.98 -31.59 11.06
C SER A 407 -26.40 -32.07 12.40
N ASN A 408 -25.15 -31.70 12.74
CA ASN A 408 -24.58 -31.85 14.08
C ASN A 408 -24.34 -30.46 14.69
N PRO A 409 -25.31 -29.90 15.46
CA PRO A 409 -25.19 -28.58 16.08
C PRO A 409 -24.08 -28.49 17.14
#